data_AF-A0A151P7A8-F1
#
_entry.id   AF-A0A151P7A8-F1
#
_cell.length_a   1.000
_cell.length_b   1.000
_cell.length_c   1.000
_cell.angle_alpha   90.00
_cell.angle_beta   90.00
_cell.angle_gamma   90.00
#
_symmetry.space_group_name_H-M   'P 1'
#
loop_
_entity.id
_entity.type
_entity.pdbx_description
1 polymer ?
#
loop_
_entity_poly.entity_id
_entity_poly.type
_entity_poly.pdbx_seq_one_letter_code
_entity_poly.pdbx_strand_id
1 'polypeptide(L)'
;MMVSADGIAIVAKYITKRWKEVQEAYKEKALSAETEKLLKYLEAVERVKRTKDELEVIHLIEEYSLVREHLPTNHLKSKEVWKALLQEMPLTAMLRNLGKMTAISVLEPGSPEVSLVCERLKNEKMLKKV
;
A
#
# COMPACT_ATOMS: atom_id res chain seq x y z
N MET A 1 -17.39 -7.31 -7.80
CA MET A 1 -17.95 -6.11 -7.14
C MET A 1 -18.16 -5.04 -8.17
N MET A 2 -19.39 -4.56 -8.32
CA MET A 2 -19.72 -3.45 -9.22
C MET A 2 -19.32 -2.16 -8.49
N VAL A 3 -18.39 -1.37 -9.05
CA VAL A 3 -18.03 -0.07 -8.46
C VAL A 3 -19.25 0.83 -8.57
N SER A 4 -19.69 1.44 -7.46
CA SER A 4 -20.83 2.35 -7.47
C SER A 4 -20.56 3.53 -8.40
N ALA A 5 -21.61 4.07 -9.03
CA ALA A 5 -21.49 5.25 -9.89
C ALA A 5 -20.81 6.43 -9.14
N ASP A 6 -21.10 6.56 -7.85
CA ASP A 6 -20.47 7.57 -6.97
C ASP A 6 -18.97 7.32 -6.77
N GLY A 7 -18.55 6.06 -6.58
CA GLY A 7 -17.14 5.71 -6.47
C GLY A 7 -16.35 6.05 -7.73
N ILE A 8 -16.92 5.77 -8.91
CA ILE A 8 -16.31 6.15 -10.19
C ILE A 8 -16.18 7.66 -10.31
N ALA A 9 -17.23 8.41 -9.93
CA ALA A 9 -17.22 9.87 -9.98
C ALA A 9 -16.15 10.49 -9.05
N ILE A 10 -15.96 9.92 -7.87
CA ILE A 10 -14.90 10.34 -6.92
C ILE A 10 -13.52 10.11 -7.51
N VAL A 11 -13.24 8.91 -8.04
CA VAL A 11 -11.95 8.60 -8.66
C VAL A 11 -11.69 9.51 -9.86
N ALA A 12 -12.68 9.71 -10.72
CA ALA A 12 -12.57 10.61 -11.87
C ALA A 12 -12.26 12.05 -11.45
N LYS A 13 -12.91 12.55 -10.39
CA LYS A 13 -12.63 13.88 -9.83
C LYS A 13 -11.23 13.94 -9.22
N TYR A 14 -10.79 12.92 -8.48
CA TYR A 14 -9.45 12.85 -7.89
C TYR A 14 -8.37 12.97 -8.96
N ILE A 15 -8.50 12.23 -10.06
CA ILE A 15 -7.56 12.24 -11.19
C ILE A 15 -7.56 13.61 -11.91
N THR A 16 -8.73 14.21 -12.13
CA THR A 16 -8.87 15.42 -12.96
C THR A 16 -8.73 16.74 -12.22
N LYS A 17 -9.03 16.76 -10.92
CA LYS A 17 -9.13 17.99 -10.10
C LYS A 17 -8.23 18.00 -8.85
N ARG A 18 -7.53 16.89 -8.56
CA ARG A 18 -6.67 16.69 -7.39
C ARG A 18 -7.46 16.50 -6.09
N TRP A 19 -6.75 16.05 -5.06
CA TRP A 19 -7.31 15.68 -3.76
C TRP A 19 -8.12 16.78 -3.06
N LYS A 20 -7.62 18.02 -3.04
CA LYS A 20 -8.28 19.14 -2.33
C LYS A 20 -9.71 19.38 -2.82
N GLU A 21 -9.93 19.27 -4.12
CA GLU A 21 -11.25 19.43 -4.75
C GLU A 21 -12.20 18.28 -4.44
N VAL A 22 -11.66 17.08 -4.20
CA VAL A 22 -12.44 15.92 -3.73
C VAL A 22 -12.85 16.12 -2.27
N GLN A 23 -11.91 16.53 -1.41
CA GLN A 23 -12.20 16.78 0.00
C GLN A 23 -13.33 17.80 0.15
N GLU A 24 -13.25 18.93 -0.54
CA GLU A 24 -14.29 19.97 -0.47
C GLU A 24 -15.64 19.47 -0.97
N ALA A 25 -15.66 18.74 -2.10
CA ALA A 25 -16.90 18.28 -2.72
C ALA A 25 -17.68 17.22 -1.91
N TYR A 26 -17.03 16.54 -0.96
CA TYR A 26 -17.59 15.41 -0.21
C TYR A 26 -17.53 15.58 1.32
N LYS A 27 -17.06 16.74 1.83
CA LYS A 27 -16.85 17.00 3.27
C LYS A 27 -18.10 16.83 4.15
N GLU A 28 -19.27 17.24 3.66
CA GLU A 28 -20.52 17.30 4.45
C GLU A 28 -21.65 16.46 3.85
N LYS A 29 -21.32 15.57 2.92
CA LYS A 29 -22.32 14.69 2.30
C LYS A 29 -22.54 13.45 3.15
N ALA A 30 -23.78 12.98 3.21
CA ALA A 30 -24.06 11.62 3.65
C ALA A 30 -23.52 10.65 2.59
N LEU A 31 -22.60 9.77 2.98
CA LEU A 31 -21.91 8.84 2.08
C LEU A 31 -22.25 7.41 2.45
N SER A 32 -22.21 6.52 1.46
CA SER A 32 -22.26 5.09 1.73
C SER A 32 -20.96 4.63 2.40
N ALA A 33 -21.00 3.52 3.15
CA ALA A 33 -19.81 2.95 3.78
C ALA A 33 -18.69 2.64 2.77
N GLU A 34 -19.03 2.17 1.56
CA GLU A 34 -18.06 1.93 0.50
C GLU A 34 -17.40 3.22 0.02
N THR A 35 -18.17 4.30 -0.04
CA THR A 35 -17.71 5.63 -0.49
C THR A 35 -16.78 6.27 0.54
N GLU A 36 -17.13 6.15 1.83
CA GLU A 36 -16.26 6.58 2.92
C GLU A 36 -14.93 5.80 2.92
N LYS A 37 -14.98 4.48 2.70
CA LYS A 37 -13.77 3.65 2.60
C LYS A 37 -12.87 4.09 1.45
N LEU A 38 -13.45 4.40 0.28
CA LEU A 38 -12.71 4.93 -0.86
C LEU A 38 -12.03 6.28 -0.55
N LEU A 39 -12.76 7.20 0.09
CA LEU A 39 -12.20 8.51 0.45
C LEU A 39 -11.05 8.38 1.46
N LYS A 40 -11.20 7.54 2.49
CA LYS A 40 -10.14 7.26 3.46
C LYS A 40 -8.90 6.66 2.80
N TYR A 41 -9.08 5.76 1.83
CA TYR A 41 -7.97 5.20 1.07
C TYR A 41 -7.23 6.27 0.25
N LEU A 42 -7.96 7.14 -0.46
CA LEU A 42 -7.35 8.23 -1.22
C LEU A 42 -6.62 9.23 -0.31
N GLU A 43 -7.18 9.49 0.87
CA GLU A 43 -6.53 10.30 1.90
C GLU A 43 -5.22 9.67 2.38
N ALA A 44 -5.21 8.37 2.67
CA ALA A 44 -4.01 7.63 3.06
C ALA A 44 -2.90 7.72 2.00
N VAL A 45 -3.27 7.57 0.72
CA VAL A 45 -2.35 7.74 -0.42
C VAL A 45 -1.79 9.17 -0.49
N GLU A 46 -2.57 10.19 -0.12
CA GLU A 46 -2.10 11.57 -0.10
C GLU A 46 -1.26 11.91 1.14
N ARG A 47 -1.55 11.25 2.25
CA ARG A 47 -0.85 11.41 3.53
C ARG A 47 0.54 10.79 3.48
N VAL A 48 0.67 9.56 2.95
CA VAL A 48 1.96 8.85 2.83
C VAL A 48 2.97 9.61 1.94
N LYS A 49 2.50 10.44 1.01
CA LYS A 49 3.36 11.27 0.15
C LYS A 49 4.02 12.45 0.88
N ARG A 50 3.47 12.85 2.04
CA ARG A 50 3.81 14.11 2.72
C ARG A 50 4.50 13.87 4.05
N THR A 51 4.10 12.82 4.76
CA THR A 51 4.70 12.51 6.06
C THR A 51 6.18 12.17 5.91
N LYS A 52 6.94 12.45 6.96
CA LYS A 52 8.33 12.00 7.14
C LYS A 52 8.47 11.02 8.31
N ASP A 53 7.37 10.74 9.00
CA ASP A 53 7.33 9.83 10.13
C ASP A 53 7.26 8.39 9.63
N GLU A 54 8.25 7.58 10.02
CA GLU A 54 8.34 6.18 9.65
C GLU A 54 7.19 5.35 10.23
N LEU A 55 6.80 5.62 11.48
CA LEU A 55 5.75 4.86 12.16
C LEU A 55 4.39 5.12 11.51
N GLU A 56 4.14 6.36 11.12
CA GLU A 56 2.94 6.73 10.38
C GLU A 56 2.89 6.04 9.01
N VAL A 57 4.01 5.93 8.29
CA VAL A 57 4.07 5.21 7.01
C VAL A 57 3.78 3.73 7.19
N ILE A 58 4.36 3.09 8.20
CA ILE A 58 4.11 1.67 8.52
C ILE A 58 2.62 1.46 8.80
N HIS A 59 2.02 2.30 9.64
CA HIS A 59 0.60 2.24 9.95
C HIS A 59 -0.28 2.38 8.70
N LEU A 60 0.04 3.33 7.81
CA LEU A 60 -0.70 3.52 6.55
C LEU A 60 -0.57 2.31 5.61
N ILE A 61 0.60 1.64 5.57
CA ILE A 61 0.77 0.39 4.81
C ILE A 61 -0.13 -0.70 5.38
N GLU A 62 -0.11 -0.89 6.69
CA GLU A 62 -0.86 -1.96 7.35
C GLU A 62 -2.37 -1.75 7.23
N GLU A 63 -2.86 -0.54 7.45
CA GLU A 63 -4.30 -0.24 7.45
C GLU A 63 -4.90 -0.22 6.04
N TYR A 64 -4.18 0.33 5.06
CA TYR A 64 -4.70 0.58 3.71
C TYR A 64 -4.08 -0.33 2.64
N SER A 65 -3.23 -1.29 3.04
CA SER A 65 -2.49 -2.17 2.13
C SER A 65 -1.73 -1.41 1.05
N LEU A 66 -1.10 -0.28 1.43
CA LEU A 66 -0.35 0.53 0.49
C LEU A 66 0.88 -0.23 0.00
N VAL A 67 1.01 -0.34 -1.32
CA VAL A 67 2.19 -0.93 -1.94
C VAL A 67 3.30 0.09 -2.18
N ARG A 68 4.49 -0.41 -2.48
CA ARG A 68 5.73 0.35 -2.74
C ARG A 68 5.52 1.55 -3.67
N GLU A 69 4.69 1.43 -4.70
CA GLU A 69 4.45 2.46 -5.72
C GLU A 69 3.76 3.72 -5.15
N HIS A 70 3.08 3.61 -4.01
CA HIS A 70 2.48 4.76 -3.33
C HIS A 70 3.51 5.59 -2.54
N LEU A 71 4.64 4.97 -2.15
CA LEU A 71 5.58 5.56 -1.22
C LEU A 71 6.64 6.42 -1.93
N PRO A 72 6.97 7.61 -1.37
CA PRO A 72 8.17 8.34 -1.73
C PRO A 72 9.45 7.48 -1.57
N THR A 73 10.42 7.67 -2.47
CA THR A 73 11.68 6.90 -2.49
C THR A 73 12.50 6.99 -1.20
N ASN A 74 12.33 8.07 -0.42
CA ASN A 74 12.99 8.23 0.87
C ASN A 74 12.54 7.17 1.89
N HIS A 75 11.25 6.82 1.95
CA HIS A 75 10.77 5.78 2.86
C HIS A 75 11.29 4.39 2.48
N LEU A 76 11.61 4.17 1.20
CA LEU A 76 12.18 2.91 0.71
C LEU A 76 13.65 2.68 1.10
N LYS A 77 14.23 3.58 1.91
CA LYS A 77 15.52 3.39 2.60
C LYS A 77 15.36 2.72 3.96
N SER A 78 14.16 2.70 4.53
CA SER A 78 13.89 2.13 5.85
C SER A 78 13.69 0.62 5.79
N LYS A 79 14.40 -0.11 6.65
CA LYS A 79 14.19 -1.55 6.85
C LYS A 79 12.78 -1.87 7.35
N GLU A 80 12.28 -1.10 8.31
CA GLU A 80 10.98 -1.36 8.93
C GLU A 80 9.81 -1.10 7.97
N VAL A 81 9.91 -0.08 7.12
CA VAL A 81 8.95 0.15 6.03
C VAL A 81 8.90 -1.05 5.06
N TRP A 82 10.05 -1.63 4.71
CA TRP A 82 10.07 -2.80 3.83
C TRP A 82 9.53 -4.06 4.49
N LYS A 83 9.72 -4.24 5.81
CA LYS A 83 9.07 -5.33 6.56
C LYS A 83 7.55 -5.22 6.56
N ALA A 84 7.02 -4.01 6.73
CA ALA A 84 5.59 -3.74 6.63
C ALA A 84 5.07 -4.05 5.22
N LEU A 85 5.77 -3.57 4.18
CA LEU A 85 5.42 -3.87 2.79
C LEU A 85 5.42 -5.38 2.50
N LEU A 86 6.37 -6.14 3.07
CA LEU A 86 6.55 -7.57 2.81
C LEU A 86 5.33 -8.42 3.21
N GLN A 87 4.60 -8.03 4.26
CA GLN A 87 3.48 -8.83 4.79
C GLN A 87 2.44 -9.14 3.72
N GLU A 88 1.99 -8.12 2.99
CA GLU A 88 0.96 -8.24 1.94
C GLU A 88 1.54 -8.15 0.52
N MET A 89 2.87 -8.16 0.37
CA MET A 89 3.52 -7.96 -0.94
C MET A 89 3.12 -9.04 -1.94
N PRO A 90 2.61 -8.72 -3.15
CA PRO A 90 2.32 -9.73 -4.18
C PRO A 90 3.58 -10.50 -4.61
N LEU A 91 3.43 -11.79 -4.98
CA LEU A 91 4.57 -12.68 -5.30
C LEU A 91 5.51 -12.11 -6.38
N THR A 92 4.96 -11.56 -7.46
CA THR A 92 5.77 -10.96 -8.54
C THR A 92 6.57 -9.75 -8.05
N ALA A 93 5.98 -8.93 -7.19
CA ALA A 93 6.67 -7.80 -6.56
C ALA A 93 7.75 -8.27 -5.59
N MET A 94 7.48 -9.33 -4.82
CA MET A 94 8.43 -9.94 -3.89
C MET A 94 9.66 -10.48 -4.64
N LEU A 95 9.46 -11.27 -5.70
CA LEU A 95 10.53 -11.83 -6.54
C LEU A 95 11.45 -10.73 -7.10
N ARG A 96 10.85 -9.65 -7.63
CA ARG A 96 11.61 -8.51 -8.19
C ARG A 96 12.41 -7.75 -7.14
N ASN A 97 12.01 -7.78 -5.88
CA ASN A 97 12.62 -6.99 -4.80
C ASN A 97 13.50 -7.81 -3.84
N LEU A 98 13.70 -9.12 -4.05
CA LEU A 98 14.54 -9.95 -3.18
C LEU A 98 15.93 -9.35 -2.96
N GLY A 99 16.63 -9.01 -4.04
CA GLY A 99 17.98 -8.43 -3.95
C GLY A 99 17.99 -7.09 -3.20
N LYS A 100 16.95 -6.26 -3.39
CA LYS A 100 16.81 -4.99 -2.65
C LYS A 100 16.60 -5.26 -1.16
N MET A 101 15.68 -6.15 -0.79
CA MET A 101 15.37 -6.47 0.61
C MET A 101 16.55 -7.15 1.34
N THR A 102 17.35 -7.96 0.65
CA THR A 102 18.62 -8.46 1.19
C THR A 102 19.64 -7.34 1.39
N ALA A 103 19.80 -6.44 0.42
CA ALA A 103 20.79 -5.35 0.49
C ALA A 103 20.54 -4.33 1.60
N ILE A 104 19.30 -4.19 2.07
CA ILE A 104 18.93 -3.32 3.21
C ILE A 104 18.68 -4.09 4.50
N SER A 105 19.12 -5.35 4.56
CA SER A 105 19.02 -6.22 5.74
C SER A 105 17.59 -6.47 6.23
N VAL A 106 16.59 -6.45 5.34
CA VAL A 106 15.24 -6.99 5.66
C VAL A 106 15.28 -8.50 5.65
N LEU A 107 15.97 -9.09 4.65
CA LEU A 107 16.15 -10.54 4.53
C LEU A 107 17.52 -10.96 5.07
N GLU A 108 17.67 -10.93 6.39
CA GLU A 108 18.87 -11.41 7.08
C GLU A 108 18.84 -12.94 7.25
N PRO A 109 19.98 -13.63 7.19
CA PRO A 109 20.04 -15.06 7.44
C PRO A 109 19.41 -15.43 8.80
N GLY A 110 18.47 -16.37 8.80
CA GLY A 110 17.75 -16.81 10.00
C GLY A 110 16.62 -15.89 10.48
N SER A 111 16.35 -14.78 9.78
CA SER A 111 15.24 -13.88 10.12
C SER A 111 13.85 -14.49 9.85
N PRO A 112 12.81 -14.07 10.57
CA PRO A 112 11.44 -14.49 10.29
C PRO A 112 10.98 -14.07 8.89
N GLU A 113 11.47 -12.95 8.36
CA GLU A 113 11.18 -12.48 7.00
C GLU A 113 11.70 -13.45 5.92
N VAL A 114 12.89 -14.03 6.11
CA VAL A 114 13.41 -15.06 5.19
C VAL A 114 12.52 -16.31 5.23
N SER A 115 12.07 -16.73 6.41
CA SER A 115 11.16 -17.86 6.56
C SER A 115 9.82 -17.61 5.85
N LEU A 116 9.23 -16.43 6.04
CA LEU A 116 8.01 -16.00 5.36
C LEU A 116 8.16 -16.02 3.84
N VAL A 117 9.23 -15.45 3.30
CA VAL A 117 9.51 -15.45 1.86
C VAL A 117 9.65 -16.87 1.34
N CYS A 118 10.41 -17.73 2.03
CA CYS A 118 10.62 -19.12 1.65
C CYS A 118 9.30 -19.91 1.62
N GLU A 119 8.44 -19.73 2.62
CA GLU A 119 7.13 -20.37 2.68
C GLU A 119 6.26 -19.97 1.48
N ARG A 120 6.16 -18.67 1.21
CA ARG A 120 5.35 -18.14 0.10
C ARG A 120 5.87 -18.59 -1.27
N LEU A 121 7.18 -18.68 -1.46
CA LEU A 121 7.79 -19.17 -2.71
C LEU A 121 7.64 -20.69 -2.91
N LYS A 122 7.48 -21.47 -1.83
CA LYS A 122 7.22 -22.91 -1.92
C LYS A 122 5.73 -23.24 -2.05
N ASN A 123 4.84 -22.25 -1.94
CA ASN A 123 3.41 -22.46 -2.02
C ASN A 123 2.94 -22.55 -3.48
N GLU A 124 2.78 -23.77 -3.98
CA GLU A 124 2.33 -24.07 -5.35
C GLU A 124 0.99 -23.40 -5.69
N LYS A 125 0.05 -23.31 -4.75
CA LYS A 125 -1.25 -22.67 -4.99
C LYS A 125 -1.11 -21.18 -5.23
N MET A 126 -0.18 -20.51 -4.56
CA MET A 126 0.09 -19.10 -4.79
C MET A 126 0.81 -18.90 -6.12
N LEU A 127 1.78 -19.75 -6.45
CA LEU A 127 2.51 -19.68 -7.72
C LEU A 127 1.60 -19.86 -8.94
N LYS A 128 0.61 -20.76 -8.87
CA LYS A 128 -0.36 -20.99 -9.95
C LYS A 128 -1.35 -19.83 -10.16
N LYS A 129 -1.40 -18.86 -9.23
CA LYS A 129 -2.27 -17.67 -9.32
C LYS A 129 -1.53 -16.42 -9.81
N VAL A 130 -0.21 -16.52 -10.01
CA VAL A 130 0.65 -15.41 -10.47
C VAL A 130 0.41 -15.11 -11.94
#